data_AF-A0A5C4YCR5-F1
#
_entry.id   AF-A0A5C4YCR5-F1
#
_cell.length_a   1.000
_cell.length_b   1.000
_cell.length_c   1.000
_cell.angle_alpha   90.00
_cell.angle_beta   90.00
_cell.angle_gamma   90.00
#
_symmetry.space_group_name_H-M   'P 1'
#
loop_
_entity.id
_entity.type
_entity.pdbx_description
1 polymer ?
#
loop_
_entity_poly.entity_id
_entity_poly.type
_entity_poly.pdbx_seq_one_letter_code
_entity_poly.pdbx_strand_id
1 'polypeptide(L)'
;MFKYLFSSIACAMIFIGCGIDKNTSLSDLRQQAFEEFVAFQYKEKSDFKDDIKKVVSEYIKDNGIKADLFELNNFTNCVMYNIWEKNPKQTLELPLKACTNELNNGELKKINYEDPSWILGQFDTVSGEHYIASKYIKNNLNDPKSYEFVDANYKILSNGSQVLITTEYIAKNLLGGNVRNKTAILFSNHGEILAVY
;
A
#
# COMPACT_ATOMS: atom_id res chain seq x y z
N MET A 1 50.20 7.12 7.12
CA MET A 1 49.59 7.26 8.46
C MET A 1 48.21 7.88 8.25
N PHE A 2 47.20 7.46 9.04
CA PHE A 2 45.75 7.68 8.87
C PHE A 2 44.99 6.75 7.92
N LYS A 3 44.67 5.56 8.46
CA LYS A 3 43.50 4.76 8.09
C LYS A 3 42.27 5.43 8.70
N TYR A 4 41.28 5.82 7.90
CA TYR A 4 39.97 6.20 8.42
C TYR A 4 39.14 4.94 8.67
N LEU A 5 38.84 4.70 9.94
CA LEU A 5 37.80 3.80 10.40
C LEU A 5 36.46 4.30 9.86
N PHE A 6 35.85 3.58 8.93
CA PHE A 6 34.41 3.62 8.79
C PHE A 6 33.82 2.74 9.90
N SER A 7 33.36 3.42 10.95
CA SER A 7 32.49 2.83 11.96
C SER A 7 31.18 2.49 11.28
N SER A 8 31.01 1.23 10.91
CA SER A 8 29.73 0.68 10.48
C SER A 8 28.78 0.74 11.67
N ILE A 9 27.98 1.80 11.75
CA ILE A 9 26.81 1.83 12.61
C ILE A 9 25.81 0.86 11.98
N ALA A 10 25.93 -0.41 12.38
CA ALA A 10 24.85 -1.37 12.24
C ALA A 10 23.71 -0.85 13.12
N CYS A 11 22.76 -0.13 12.53
CA CYS A 11 21.43 -0.03 13.10
C CYS A 11 20.88 -1.46 13.14
N ALA A 12 21.04 -2.10 14.29
CA ALA A 12 20.28 -3.27 14.64
C ALA A 12 18.81 -2.85 14.64
N MET A 13 18.13 -3.05 13.51
CA MET A 13 16.68 -3.13 13.50
C MET A 13 16.34 -4.35 14.35
N ILE A 14 15.95 -4.07 15.59
CA ILE A 14 15.38 -5.06 16.48
C ILE A 14 14.03 -5.43 15.87
N PHE A 15 14.01 -6.43 14.99
CA PHE A 15 12.80 -7.18 14.66
C PHE A 15 12.39 -7.90 15.94
N ILE A 16 11.65 -7.20 16.81
CA ILE A 16 10.82 -7.87 17.80
C ILE A 16 9.80 -8.64 16.96
N GLY A 17 10.05 -9.93 16.77
CA GLY A 17 9.10 -10.88 16.19
C GLY A 17 7.89 -11.03 17.11
N CYS A 18 7.09 -9.98 17.24
CA CYS A 18 5.67 -10.10 17.48
C CYS A 18 5.07 -10.29 16.09
N GLY A 19 4.76 -11.54 15.72
CA GLY A 19 4.04 -11.82 14.48
C GLY A 19 2.74 -11.01 14.42
N ILE A 20 2.28 -10.72 13.20
CA ILE A 20 0.99 -10.05 13.00
C ILE A 20 -0.11 -10.85 13.68
N ASP A 21 -0.99 -10.16 14.41
CA ASP A 21 -2.19 -10.73 15.00
C ASP A 21 -3.39 -9.78 14.83
N LYS A 22 -4.58 -10.20 15.28
CA LYS A 22 -5.80 -9.39 15.16
C LYS A 22 -5.74 -8.04 15.91
N ASN A 23 -4.83 -7.89 16.87
CA ASN A 23 -4.63 -6.67 17.66
C ASN A 23 -3.57 -5.75 17.04
N THR A 24 -2.80 -6.20 16.05
CA THR A 24 -1.87 -5.34 15.30
C THR A 24 -2.62 -4.15 14.71
N SER A 25 -2.05 -2.94 14.87
CA SER A 25 -2.68 -1.72 14.38
C SER A 25 -2.60 -1.65 12.86
N LEU A 26 -3.61 -1.04 12.22
CA LEU A 26 -3.61 -0.87 10.78
C LEU A 26 -2.47 0.06 10.31
N SER A 27 -2.02 1.00 11.14
CA SER A 27 -0.81 1.78 10.88
C SER A 27 0.45 0.91 10.79
N ASP A 28 0.62 -0.05 11.70
CA ASP A 28 1.80 -0.93 11.69
C ASP A 28 1.79 -1.85 10.47
N LEU A 29 0.61 -2.33 10.07
CA LEU A 29 0.45 -3.14 8.85
C LEU A 29 0.80 -2.34 7.59
N ARG A 30 0.33 -1.10 7.50
CA ARG A 30 0.69 -0.22 6.37
C ARG A 30 2.18 0.08 6.38
N GLN A 31 2.78 0.29 7.55
CA GLN A 31 4.22 0.50 7.70
C GLN A 31 5.02 -0.71 7.18
N GLN A 32 4.63 -1.93 7.55
CA GLN A 32 5.26 -3.16 7.03
C GLN A 32 5.12 -3.26 5.50
N ALA A 33 3.95 -2.95 4.95
CA ALA A 33 3.75 -2.93 3.51
C ALA A 33 4.64 -1.87 2.81
N PHE A 34 4.80 -0.67 3.39
CA PHE A 34 5.72 0.33 2.85
C PHE A 34 7.16 -0.17 2.88
N GLU A 35 7.61 -0.74 3.99
CA GLU A 35 8.99 -1.28 4.15
C GLU A 35 9.30 -2.41 3.16
N GLU A 36 8.32 -3.25 2.86
CA GLU A 36 8.50 -4.35 1.91
C GLU A 36 8.47 -3.90 0.44
N PHE A 37 7.58 -2.96 0.09
CA PHE A 37 7.26 -2.69 -1.31
C PHE A 37 7.90 -1.43 -1.89
N VAL A 38 8.23 -0.42 -1.07
CA VAL A 38 8.66 0.89 -1.57
C VAL A 38 9.83 0.79 -2.55
N ALA A 39 9.66 1.39 -3.73
CA ALA A 39 10.66 1.40 -4.81
C ALA A 39 11.07 0.01 -5.37
N PHE A 40 10.42 -1.07 -4.94
CA PHE A 40 10.60 -2.41 -5.50
C PHE A 40 9.56 -2.71 -6.59
N GLN A 41 9.95 -3.55 -7.55
CA GLN A 41 9.03 -4.05 -8.57
C GLN A 41 7.95 -4.94 -7.96
N TYR A 42 6.82 -5.09 -8.68
CA TYR A 42 5.75 -6.00 -8.29
C TYR A 42 6.26 -7.42 -8.14
N LYS A 43 5.80 -8.08 -7.07
CA LYS A 43 6.08 -9.49 -6.79
C LYS A 43 4.77 -10.15 -6.38
N GLU A 44 4.52 -11.34 -6.92
CA GLU A 44 3.35 -12.13 -6.59
C GLU A 44 3.41 -12.70 -5.15
N LYS A 45 4.63 -12.96 -4.67
CA LYS A 45 4.91 -13.43 -3.30
C LYS A 45 5.37 -12.26 -2.44
N SER A 46 4.86 -12.23 -1.22
CA SER A 46 5.11 -11.18 -0.24
C SER A 46 4.97 -11.76 1.16
N ASP A 47 5.89 -11.40 2.04
CA ASP A 47 5.87 -11.81 3.44
C ASP A 47 4.67 -11.15 4.15
N PHE A 48 4.43 -9.86 3.90
CA PHE A 48 3.23 -9.14 4.38
C PHE A 48 1.94 -9.86 4.01
N LYS A 49 1.78 -10.26 2.73
CA LYS A 49 0.58 -10.98 2.27
C LYS A 49 0.44 -12.34 2.94
N ASP A 50 1.55 -13.06 3.12
CA ASP A 50 1.53 -14.38 3.72
C ASP A 50 1.25 -14.34 5.23
N ASP A 51 1.73 -13.31 5.93
CA ASP A 51 1.39 -13.07 7.33
C ASP A 51 -0.09 -12.72 7.52
N ILE A 52 -0.68 -11.88 6.67
CA ILE A 52 -2.12 -11.59 6.72
C ILE A 52 -2.95 -12.86 6.44
N LYS A 53 -2.58 -13.66 5.43
CA LYS A 53 -3.25 -14.94 5.15
C LYS A 53 -3.22 -15.88 6.36
N LYS A 54 -2.11 -15.90 7.10
CA LYS A 54 -2.00 -16.71 8.32
C LYS A 54 -3.01 -16.26 9.38
N VAL A 55 -3.08 -14.96 9.66
CA VAL A 55 -4.05 -14.42 10.63
C VAL A 55 -5.49 -14.67 10.19
N VAL A 56 -5.80 -14.49 8.90
CA VAL A 56 -7.12 -14.80 8.34
C VAL A 56 -7.46 -16.28 8.54
N SER A 57 -6.53 -17.18 8.25
CA SER A 57 -6.73 -18.63 8.40
C SER A 57 -7.00 -19.02 9.85
N GLU A 58 -6.25 -18.45 10.80
CA GLU A 58 -6.45 -18.65 12.23
C GLU A 58 -7.82 -18.11 12.67
N TYR A 59 -8.16 -16.88 12.25
CA TYR A 59 -9.43 -16.26 12.58
C TYR A 59 -10.64 -17.05 12.06
N ILE A 60 -10.59 -17.55 10.82
CA ILE A 60 -11.66 -18.35 10.21
C ILE A 60 -11.87 -19.65 10.98
N LYS A 61 -10.77 -20.31 11.35
CA LYS A 61 -10.80 -21.53 12.16
C LYS A 61 -11.40 -21.27 13.54
N ASP A 62 -10.94 -20.23 14.23
CA ASP A 62 -11.37 -19.91 15.60
C ASP A 62 -12.85 -19.52 15.67
N ASN A 63 -13.40 -18.94 14.59
CA ASN A 63 -14.80 -18.52 14.52
C ASN A 63 -15.71 -19.53 13.80
N GLY A 64 -15.19 -20.70 13.40
CA GLY A 64 -15.97 -21.74 12.73
C GLY A 64 -16.60 -21.28 11.40
N ILE A 65 -15.96 -20.34 10.71
CA ILE A 65 -16.44 -19.79 9.44
C ILE A 65 -16.33 -20.88 8.37
N LYS A 66 -17.44 -21.15 7.69
CA LYS A 66 -17.51 -22.11 6.58
C LYS A 66 -17.51 -21.34 5.26
N ALA A 67 -16.45 -21.49 4.50
CA ALA A 67 -16.26 -20.86 3.20
C ALA A 67 -15.52 -21.81 2.27
N ASP A 68 -15.86 -21.81 0.99
CA ASP A 68 -15.09 -22.48 -0.06
C ASP A 68 -13.79 -21.73 -0.37
N LEU A 69 -12.92 -22.34 -1.17
CA LEU A 69 -11.61 -21.75 -1.48
C LEU A 69 -11.70 -20.37 -2.17
N PHE A 70 -12.72 -20.15 -3.00
CA PHE A 70 -12.92 -18.88 -3.68
C PHE A 70 -13.35 -17.79 -2.67
N GLU A 71 -14.30 -18.11 -1.79
CA GLU A 71 -14.73 -17.24 -0.71
C GLU A 71 -13.57 -16.90 0.24
N LEU A 72 -12.71 -17.86 0.57
CA LEU A 72 -11.53 -17.64 1.43
C LEU A 72 -10.50 -16.70 0.79
N ASN A 73 -10.24 -16.85 -0.51
CA ASN A 73 -9.35 -15.95 -1.24
C ASN A 73 -9.92 -14.53 -1.28
N ASN A 74 -11.22 -14.40 -1.60
CA ASN A 74 -11.86 -13.10 -1.65
C ASN A 74 -12.01 -12.47 -0.24
N PHE A 75 -12.19 -13.28 0.80
CA PHE A 75 -12.18 -12.83 2.20
C PHE A 75 -10.82 -12.21 2.54
N THR A 76 -9.72 -12.88 2.15
CA THR A 76 -8.37 -12.36 2.35
C THR A 76 -8.20 -11.02 1.63
N ASN A 77 -8.63 -10.91 0.37
CA ASN A 77 -8.56 -9.64 -0.36
C ASN A 77 -9.44 -8.56 0.25
N CYS A 78 -10.63 -8.89 0.75
CA CYS A 78 -11.48 -7.97 1.50
C CYS A 78 -10.76 -7.42 2.74
N VAL A 79 -10.03 -8.28 3.47
CA VAL A 79 -9.25 -7.87 4.63
C VAL A 79 -8.14 -6.91 4.19
N MET A 80 -7.38 -7.27 3.14
CA MET A 80 -6.32 -6.41 2.59
C MET A 80 -6.85 -5.05 2.13
N TYR A 81 -7.97 -5.01 1.42
CA TYR A 81 -8.65 -3.78 1.04
C TYR A 81 -9.02 -2.92 2.28
N ASN A 82 -9.62 -3.53 3.30
CA ASN A 82 -10.05 -2.82 4.51
C ASN A 82 -8.87 -2.38 5.38
N ILE A 83 -7.68 -2.99 5.30
CA ILE A 83 -6.46 -2.48 5.96
C ILE A 83 -6.17 -1.05 5.54
N TRP A 84 -6.46 -0.68 4.28
CA TRP A 84 -6.20 0.66 3.75
C TRP A 84 -7.37 1.64 3.89
N GLU A 85 -8.61 1.16 3.79
CA GLU A 85 -9.79 2.02 3.86
C GLU A 85 -10.19 2.43 5.29
N LYS A 86 -9.87 1.61 6.30
CA LYS A 86 -10.25 1.89 7.69
C LYS A 86 -9.30 2.90 8.36
N ASN A 87 -9.65 3.35 9.56
CA ASN A 87 -8.81 4.30 10.29
C ASN A 87 -7.51 3.59 10.73
N PRO A 88 -6.31 4.15 10.44
CA PRO A 88 -5.03 3.50 10.76
C PRO A 88 -4.85 3.22 12.27
N LYS A 89 -5.53 3.95 13.15
CA LYS A 89 -5.48 3.74 14.61
C LYS A 89 -6.27 2.52 15.10
N GLN A 90 -7.06 1.89 14.22
CA GLN A 90 -7.80 0.67 14.55
C GLN A 90 -6.91 -0.55 14.39
N THR A 91 -7.41 -1.72 14.77
CA THR A 91 -6.69 -3.00 14.68
C THR A 91 -7.22 -3.86 13.54
N LEU A 92 -6.45 -4.89 13.18
CA LEU A 92 -6.80 -5.89 12.17
C LEU A 92 -8.12 -6.63 12.46
N GLU A 93 -8.55 -6.69 13.73
CA GLU A 93 -9.84 -7.25 14.12
C GLU A 93 -11.02 -6.58 13.41
N LEU A 94 -10.94 -5.28 13.11
CA LEU A 94 -12.03 -4.57 12.46
C LEU A 94 -12.22 -4.98 10.98
N PRO A 95 -11.17 -4.99 10.13
CA PRO A 95 -11.25 -5.61 8.80
C PRO A 95 -11.78 -7.04 8.83
N LEU A 96 -11.30 -7.89 9.76
CA LEU A 96 -11.75 -9.27 9.90
C LEU A 96 -13.28 -9.34 10.14
N LYS A 97 -13.79 -8.57 11.12
CA LYS A 97 -15.23 -8.50 11.43
C LYS A 97 -16.05 -7.96 10.26
N ALA A 98 -15.55 -6.94 9.55
CA ALA A 98 -16.23 -6.37 8.39
C ALA A 98 -16.40 -7.43 7.28
N CYS A 99 -15.33 -8.14 6.94
CA CYS A 99 -15.37 -9.18 5.91
C CYS A 99 -16.19 -10.40 6.33
N THR A 100 -16.25 -10.73 7.62
CA THR A 100 -17.17 -11.75 8.14
C THR A 100 -18.63 -11.35 7.98
N ASN A 101 -18.98 -10.09 8.23
CA ASN A 101 -20.33 -9.61 8.00
C ASN A 101 -20.71 -9.68 6.52
N GLU A 102 -19.79 -9.31 5.62
CA GLU A 102 -19.98 -9.43 4.16
C GLU A 102 -20.04 -10.87 3.66
N LEU A 103 -19.32 -11.79 4.30
CA LEU A 103 -19.45 -13.21 3.99
C LEU A 103 -20.84 -13.72 4.40
N ASN A 104 -21.25 -13.44 5.64
CA ASN A 104 -22.49 -13.96 6.22
C ASN A 104 -23.75 -13.42 5.53
N ASN A 105 -23.72 -12.20 5.01
CA ASN A 105 -24.84 -11.62 4.26
C ASN A 105 -24.77 -11.92 2.74
N GLY A 106 -23.74 -12.64 2.29
CA GLY A 106 -23.55 -13.03 0.89
C GLY A 106 -23.04 -11.90 -0.03
N GLU A 107 -22.66 -10.74 0.49
CA GLU A 107 -22.08 -9.64 -0.29
C GLU A 107 -20.69 -9.99 -0.81
N LEU A 108 -19.91 -10.77 -0.06
CA LEU A 108 -18.58 -11.22 -0.47
C LEU A 108 -18.61 -12.08 -1.75
N LYS A 109 -19.76 -12.64 -2.15
CA LYS A 109 -19.90 -13.35 -3.44
C LYS A 109 -20.15 -12.42 -4.62
N LYS A 110 -20.61 -11.21 -4.34
CA LYS A 110 -21.02 -10.21 -5.35
C LYS A 110 -19.89 -9.23 -5.63
N ILE A 111 -19.03 -8.99 -4.64
CA ILE A 111 -17.92 -8.06 -4.70
C ILE A 111 -16.64 -8.85 -4.92
N ASN A 112 -15.92 -8.59 -6.01
CA ASN A 112 -14.58 -9.13 -6.22
C ASN A 112 -13.56 -8.15 -5.63
N TYR A 113 -13.07 -8.43 -4.42
CA TYR A 113 -12.03 -7.64 -3.81
C TYR A 113 -10.67 -8.00 -4.38
N GLU A 114 -9.82 -6.99 -4.50
CA GLU A 114 -8.42 -7.16 -4.84
C GLU A 114 -7.54 -6.48 -3.81
N ASP A 115 -6.28 -6.91 -3.74
CA ASP A 115 -5.29 -6.42 -2.80
C ASP A 115 -4.55 -5.20 -3.37
N PRO A 116 -4.78 -3.97 -2.84
CA PRO A 116 -4.12 -2.76 -3.30
C PRO A 116 -2.75 -2.54 -2.62
N SER A 117 -2.30 -3.45 -1.77
CA SER A 117 -1.19 -3.20 -0.84
C SER A 117 0.13 -2.97 -1.53
N TRP A 118 0.39 -3.60 -2.66
CA TRP A 118 1.64 -3.37 -3.38
C TRP A 118 1.74 -1.95 -3.95
N ILE A 119 0.70 -1.47 -4.63
CA ILE A 119 0.71 -0.13 -5.23
C ILE A 119 0.67 0.94 -4.13
N LEU A 120 -0.14 0.74 -3.09
CA LEU A 120 -0.15 1.65 -1.94
C LEU A 120 1.16 1.55 -1.13
N GLY A 121 1.85 0.42 -1.17
CA GLY A 121 3.18 0.23 -0.59
C GLY A 121 4.29 1.08 -1.24
N GLN A 122 4.02 1.73 -2.38
CA GLN A 122 5.00 2.57 -3.09
C GLN A 122 5.16 3.98 -2.49
N PHE A 123 4.42 4.32 -1.44
CA PHE A 123 4.63 5.57 -0.70
C PHE A 123 5.89 5.47 0.17
N ASP A 124 6.76 6.46 0.02
CA ASP A 124 7.89 6.65 0.93
C ASP A 124 7.39 7.17 2.29
N THR A 125 7.81 6.52 3.37
CA THR A 125 7.30 6.78 4.73
C THR A 125 7.81 8.09 5.32
N VAL A 126 8.89 8.66 4.76
CA VAL A 126 9.50 9.90 5.24
C VAL A 126 8.95 11.10 4.50
N SER A 127 8.97 11.06 3.17
CA SER A 127 8.54 12.15 2.31
C SER A 127 7.05 12.12 2.00
N GLY A 128 6.39 10.97 2.05
CA GLY A 128 5.03 10.79 1.56
C GLY A 128 4.94 10.77 0.03
N GLU A 129 6.06 10.76 -0.69
CA GLU A 129 6.08 10.69 -2.14
C GLU A 129 5.79 9.26 -2.63
N HIS A 130 4.90 9.13 -3.60
CA HIS A 130 4.65 7.84 -4.25
C HIS A 130 5.67 7.60 -5.37
N TYR A 131 6.49 6.56 -5.24
CA TYR A 131 7.67 6.33 -6.08
C TYR A 131 7.34 6.23 -7.59
N ILE A 132 6.33 5.43 -7.96
CA ILE A 132 5.99 5.21 -9.38
C ILE A 132 5.40 6.48 -10.01
N ALA A 133 4.50 7.17 -9.29
CA ALA A 133 3.92 8.42 -9.73
C ALA A 133 4.99 9.51 -9.93
N SER A 134 5.91 9.67 -8.98
CA SER A 134 6.97 10.67 -9.09
C SER A 134 7.92 10.39 -10.25
N LYS A 135 8.25 9.12 -10.48
CA LYS A 135 9.05 8.69 -11.64
C LYS A 135 8.34 9.03 -12.96
N TYR A 136 7.05 8.75 -13.05
CA TYR A 136 6.26 9.13 -14.23
C TYR A 136 6.25 10.64 -14.43
N ILE A 137 5.95 11.43 -13.40
CA ILE A 137 5.88 12.89 -13.49
C ILE A 137 7.24 13.45 -13.92
N LYS A 138 8.32 13.11 -13.22
CA LYS A 138 9.69 13.58 -13.54
C LYS A 138 10.06 13.31 -14.99
N ASN A 139 9.71 12.14 -15.53
CA ASN A 139 10.00 11.76 -16.92
C ASN A 139 9.19 12.55 -17.97
N ASN A 140 8.08 13.17 -17.57
CA ASN A 140 7.20 13.96 -18.46
C ASN A 140 7.37 15.48 -18.28
N LEU A 141 8.28 15.92 -17.41
CA LEU A 141 8.62 17.34 -17.26
C LEU A 141 9.67 17.79 -18.28
N ASN A 142 9.60 19.07 -18.66
CA ASN A 142 10.60 19.70 -19.52
C ASN A 142 11.97 19.80 -18.83
N ASP A 143 11.99 20.12 -17.53
CA ASP A 143 13.17 20.10 -16.67
C ASP A 143 12.91 19.14 -15.49
N PRO A 144 13.23 17.83 -15.62
CA PRO A 144 13.01 16.84 -14.56
C PRO A 144 13.69 17.19 -13.23
N LYS A 145 14.79 17.95 -13.26
CA LYS A 145 15.53 18.36 -12.04
C LYS A 145 14.83 19.47 -11.27
N SER A 146 13.87 20.15 -11.89
CA SER A 146 13.07 21.19 -11.23
C SER A 146 11.93 20.63 -10.38
N TYR A 147 11.69 19.32 -10.42
CA TYR A 147 10.64 18.68 -9.65
C TYR A 147 10.91 18.79 -8.15
N GLU A 148 9.93 19.32 -7.43
CA GLU A 148 9.90 19.39 -5.98
C GLU A 148 8.54 18.86 -5.50
N PHE A 149 8.57 17.73 -4.79
CA PHE A 149 7.37 17.12 -4.22
C PHE A 149 6.73 18.04 -3.18
N VAL A 150 5.41 18.13 -3.16
CA VAL A 150 4.67 18.85 -2.11
C VAL A 150 3.79 17.93 -1.29
N ASP A 151 2.91 17.17 -1.94
CA ASP A 151 1.99 16.27 -1.25
C ASP A 151 1.47 15.18 -2.20
N ALA A 152 1.01 14.07 -1.64
CA ALA A 152 0.28 13.06 -2.38
C ALA A 152 -0.80 12.40 -1.53
N ASN A 153 -1.91 12.08 -2.19
CA ASN A 153 -2.99 11.29 -1.61
C ASN A 153 -3.45 10.22 -2.60
N TYR A 154 -4.24 9.27 -2.09
CA TYR A 154 -4.78 8.20 -2.90
C TYR A 154 -6.29 8.04 -2.69
N LYS A 155 -6.93 7.41 -3.68
CA LYS A 155 -8.28 6.86 -3.57
C LYS A 155 -8.30 5.46 -4.15
N ILE A 156 -8.76 4.50 -3.37
CA ILE A 156 -8.96 3.13 -3.82
C ILE A 156 -10.28 3.07 -4.58
N LEU A 157 -10.26 2.42 -5.74
CA LEU A 157 -11.39 2.28 -6.65
C LEU A 157 -11.59 0.79 -6.96
N SER A 158 -12.78 0.47 -7.48
CA SER A 158 -13.06 -0.86 -8.04
C SER A 158 -12.67 -2.00 -7.07
N ASN A 159 -13.01 -1.83 -5.79
CA ASN A 159 -12.77 -2.77 -4.69
C ASN A 159 -11.30 -3.21 -4.53
N GLY A 160 -10.35 -2.31 -4.82
CA GLY A 160 -8.92 -2.57 -4.65
C GLY A 160 -8.17 -2.85 -5.94
N SER A 161 -8.87 -3.11 -7.06
CA SER A 161 -8.22 -3.40 -8.36
C SER A 161 -7.59 -2.16 -9.00
N GLN A 162 -7.98 -0.97 -8.54
CA GLN A 162 -7.51 0.31 -9.08
C GLN A 162 -7.23 1.30 -7.96
N VAL A 163 -6.18 2.11 -8.13
CA VAL A 163 -5.81 3.16 -7.18
C VAL A 163 -5.50 4.44 -7.94
N LEU A 164 -6.21 5.51 -7.62
CA LEU A 164 -5.94 6.85 -8.14
C LEU A 164 -4.98 7.55 -7.18
N ILE A 165 -3.75 7.83 -7.63
CA ILE A 165 -2.75 8.61 -6.88
C ILE A 165 -2.76 10.04 -7.40
N THR A 166 -2.97 11.00 -6.52
CA THR A 166 -2.93 12.43 -6.86
C THR A 166 -1.69 13.04 -6.22
N THR A 167 -0.79 13.58 -7.03
CA THR A 167 0.47 14.20 -6.59
C THR A 167 0.46 15.69 -6.89
N GLU A 168 0.77 16.50 -5.88
CA GLU A 168 1.05 17.92 -6.00
C GLU A 168 2.56 18.16 -5.93
N TYR A 169 3.07 18.98 -6.84
CA TYR A 169 4.50 19.25 -6.96
C TYR A 169 4.76 20.63 -7.56
N ILE A 170 5.96 21.17 -7.35
CA ILE A 170 6.46 22.36 -8.02
C ILE A 170 7.41 21.92 -9.13
N ALA A 171 7.32 22.56 -10.30
CA ALA A 171 8.24 22.33 -11.40
C ALA A 171 8.32 23.58 -12.30
N LYS A 172 9.39 23.68 -13.09
CA LYS A 172 9.53 24.74 -14.09
C LYS A 172 8.62 24.50 -15.29
N ASN A 173 7.92 25.55 -15.70
CA ASN A 173 7.22 25.59 -16.98
C ASN A 173 8.17 25.85 -18.16
N LEU A 174 7.63 25.90 -19.38
CA LEU A 174 8.41 26.16 -20.60
C LEU A 174 9.13 27.51 -20.62
N LEU A 175 8.69 28.48 -19.81
CA LEU A 175 9.29 29.81 -19.69
C LEU A 175 10.30 29.89 -18.52
N GLY A 176 10.58 28.77 -17.85
CA GLY A 176 11.53 28.69 -16.73
C GLY A 176 10.99 29.17 -15.39
N GLY A 177 9.70 29.52 -15.30
CA GLY A 177 9.06 29.91 -14.04
C GLY A 177 8.59 28.69 -13.24
N ASN A 178 8.75 28.73 -11.91
CA ASN A 178 8.25 27.68 -11.02
C ASN A 178 6.73 27.76 -10.89
N VAL A 179 6.05 26.65 -11.15
CA VAL A 179 4.59 26.53 -11.07
C VAL A 179 4.22 25.33 -10.20
N ARG A 180 3.21 25.49 -9.37
CA ARG A 180 2.58 24.39 -8.64
C ARG A 180 1.64 23.64 -9.59
N ASN A 181 1.89 22.36 -9.76
CA ASN A 181 1.13 21.46 -10.62
C ASN A 181 0.48 20.36 -9.77
N LYS A 182 -0.53 19.74 -10.37
CA LYS A 182 -1.25 18.61 -9.79
C LYS A 182 -1.49 17.60 -10.91
N THR A 183 -1.14 16.35 -10.66
CA THR A 183 -1.35 15.24 -11.61
C THR A 183 -2.01 14.10 -10.88
N ALA A 184 -3.06 13.53 -11.47
CA ALA A 184 -3.70 12.33 -10.96
C ALA A 184 -3.45 11.16 -11.92
N ILE A 185 -2.89 10.07 -11.40
CA ILE A 185 -2.57 8.88 -12.18
C ILE A 185 -3.39 7.72 -11.63
N LEU A 186 -4.19 7.11 -12.51
CA LEU A 186 -4.92 5.89 -12.19
C LEU A 186 -4.02 4.69 -12.47
N PHE A 187 -3.74 3.91 -11.44
CA PHE A 187 -2.98 2.67 -11.53
C PHE A 187 -3.89 1.46 -11.36
N SER A 188 -3.50 0.32 -11.94
CA SER A 188 -3.93 -0.99 -11.43
C SER A 188 -3.30 -1.25 -10.06
N ASN A 189 -3.77 -2.29 -9.36
CA ASN A 189 -3.12 -2.78 -8.15
C ASN A 189 -1.71 -3.37 -8.36
N HIS A 190 -1.30 -3.61 -9.61
CA HIS A 190 0.05 -4.06 -9.98
C HIS A 190 0.95 -2.94 -10.54
N GLY A 191 0.44 -1.70 -10.60
CA GLY A 191 1.21 -0.52 -10.98
C GLY A 191 1.25 -0.20 -12.47
N GLU A 192 0.45 -0.87 -13.30
CA GLU A 192 0.23 -0.40 -14.66
C GLU A 192 -0.52 0.94 -14.64
N ILE A 193 -0.07 1.91 -15.44
CA ILE A 193 -0.79 3.17 -15.62
C ILE A 193 -1.97 2.93 -16.55
N LEU A 194 -3.18 3.17 -16.03
CA LEU A 194 -4.43 3.01 -16.76
C LEU A 194 -4.90 4.33 -17.37
N ALA A 195 -4.68 5.46 -16.67
CA ALA A 195 -5.02 6.80 -17.14
C ALA A 195 -4.23 7.88 -16.38
N VAL A 196 -4.13 9.08 -16.98
CA VAL A 196 -3.50 10.26 -16.38
C VAL A 196 -4.40 11.47 -16.61
N TYR A 197 -4.58 12.30 -15.58
CA TYR A 197 -5.43 13.49 -15.55
C TYR A 197 -4.68 14.71 -15.01
#